data_AF-E4XSH9-F1
#
_entry.id   AF-E4XSH9-F1
#
_cell.length_a   1.000
_cell.length_b   1.000
_cell.length_c   1.000
_cell.angle_alpha   90.00
_cell.angle_beta   90.00
_cell.angle_gamma   90.00
#
_symmetry.space_group_name_H-M   'P 1'
#
loop_
_entity.id
_entity.type
_entity.pdbx_description
1 polymer ?
#
loop_
_entity_poly.entity_id
_entity_poly.type
_entity_poly.pdbx_seq_one_letter_code
_entity_poly.pdbx_strand_id
1 'polypeptide(L)'
;MDSEGVFTDIFPAEWAADSDFCEYLQELSGYPLATLKKEPERLAEAREENQIQTQELAFKNYKTFIQTADCTRDVFSEFSTVEGRLENLLEHLPGAIDNCNAFHDKVSTISHDRQMNNLTKSRYTELLELLEVPQLVDTTVRNGYYEEALELIEFIRKLERKFSHIKIIADIVRAVKASSHLLLNHLLSQLKTNVQLPACLRIISYLRRMNCFSEAELRIKFLQARDFWLQTNLKAIPDNDPHTHITKTIEACRVHMFDIITQYRAIFSDDERIGSHHENKSNISRFITCFNPNKSLLFHSWVVRKVNKFLEVLETDLDRGCAQHLEAILAQSMYFGLSFSRVGADFRPLLMPIFMNAAEKYFDDQISKAEQDFLHYMAHFQISESVSLFSTPIASCGIGVSLQPPTSLLEFIPLAVLANGCQTAFTNLRLCCPIALAPKVKGRLTIMANLVIERIIQLYRAEAVSFTSREKESFTKLCSTVISEFLPFVNTCLSNLFPSATLAASLGIPVRESVEIYSLDVNKICQRLKQHVPTEEDVICEKTEEKSSPEMVTENGDNSHEEDQVELHSNDENNDAEKPVETELNQEKEKGKDNLYSN
;
A
#
# COMPACT_ATOMS: atom_id res chain seq x y z
N MET A 1 -70.42 131.13 -55.83
CA MET A 1 -70.38 131.83 -57.13
C MET A 1 -70.40 133.32 -56.88
N ASP A 2 -69.33 134.09 -56.93
CA ASP A 2 -67.88 133.83 -57.05
C ASP A 2 -67.24 134.99 -56.27
N SER A 3 -66.56 134.69 -55.18
CA SER A 3 -65.82 135.69 -54.38
C SER A 3 -64.49 135.10 -53.91
N GLU A 4 -63.82 134.38 -54.82
CA GLU A 4 -62.37 134.27 -54.80
C GLU A 4 -61.82 135.66 -55.11
N GLY A 5 -61.10 136.29 -54.18
CA GLY A 5 -60.22 137.42 -54.53
C GLY A 5 -60.12 138.64 -53.62
N VAL A 6 -60.50 138.61 -52.33
CA VAL A 6 -60.34 139.82 -51.48
C VAL A 6 -59.52 139.64 -50.18
N PHE A 7 -59.27 138.43 -49.67
CA PHE A 7 -58.62 138.26 -48.36
C PHE A 7 -57.38 137.34 -48.31
N THR A 8 -56.91 136.82 -49.45
CA THR A 8 -55.82 135.82 -49.49
C THR A 8 -54.45 136.36 -49.08
N ASP A 9 -54.24 137.68 -49.10
CA ASP A 9 -52.95 138.28 -48.74
C ASP A 9 -52.85 138.74 -47.26
N ILE A 10 -53.87 138.48 -46.43
CA ILE A 10 -53.94 139.01 -45.06
C ILE A 10 -53.61 137.95 -43.98
N PHE A 11 -53.69 136.64 -44.28
CA PHE A 11 -53.50 135.57 -43.29
C PHE A 11 -52.62 134.39 -43.79
N PRO A 12 -51.89 133.66 -42.91
CA PRO A 12 -51.06 132.51 -43.30
C PRO A 12 -51.89 131.35 -43.90
N ALA A 13 -51.39 130.70 -44.96
CA ALA A 13 -52.11 129.67 -45.71
C ALA A 13 -52.54 128.43 -44.89
N GLU A 14 -51.85 128.13 -43.78
CA GLU A 14 -52.17 126.99 -42.90
C GLU A 14 -53.52 127.14 -42.19
N TRP A 15 -54.00 128.37 -41.98
CA TRP A 15 -55.25 128.63 -41.27
C TRP A 15 -56.48 128.49 -42.17
N ALA A 16 -56.30 128.56 -43.50
CA ALA A 16 -57.38 128.31 -44.44
C ALA A 16 -57.82 126.81 -44.48
N ALA A 17 -57.05 125.91 -43.85
CA ALA A 17 -57.37 124.49 -43.76
C ALA A 17 -58.04 124.08 -42.44
N ASP A 18 -58.12 124.98 -41.46
CA ASP A 18 -58.76 124.70 -40.17
C ASP A 18 -60.27 124.97 -40.25
N SER A 19 -61.06 123.91 -40.03
CA SER A 19 -62.52 123.92 -40.22
C SER A 19 -63.19 124.97 -39.34
N ASP A 20 -62.72 125.11 -38.11
CA ASP A 20 -63.31 126.03 -37.11
C ASP A 20 -63.01 127.49 -37.47
N PHE A 21 -61.87 127.76 -38.13
CA PHE A 21 -61.51 129.09 -38.59
C PHE A 21 -62.35 129.55 -39.79
N CYS A 22 -62.64 128.63 -40.73
CA CYS A 22 -63.48 128.91 -41.89
C CYS A 22 -64.95 129.15 -41.53
N GLU A 23 -65.51 128.40 -40.58
CA GLU A 23 -66.87 128.65 -40.05
C GLU A 23 -66.97 130.03 -39.38
N TYR A 24 -65.97 130.40 -38.58
CA TYR A 24 -65.94 131.68 -37.90
C TYR A 24 -65.83 132.88 -38.87
N LEU A 25 -65.06 132.74 -39.96
CA LEU A 25 -64.99 133.76 -41.02
C LEU A 25 -66.33 133.94 -41.75
N GLN A 26 -67.10 132.86 -41.95
CA GLN A 26 -68.45 132.93 -42.51
C GLN A 26 -69.41 133.67 -41.57
N GLU A 27 -69.36 133.41 -40.26
CA GLU A 27 -70.15 134.14 -39.26
C GLU A 27 -69.80 135.64 -39.22
N LEU A 28 -68.51 135.99 -39.32
CA LEU A 28 -68.04 137.38 -39.42
C LEU A 28 -68.64 138.13 -40.61
N SER A 29 -68.79 137.47 -41.77
CA SER A 29 -69.38 138.09 -42.97
C SER A 29 -70.89 138.40 -42.84
N GLY A 30 -71.57 137.81 -41.86
CA GLY A 30 -73.00 138.01 -41.59
C GLY A 30 -73.33 139.14 -40.60
N TYR A 31 -72.33 139.75 -39.95
CA TYR A 31 -72.58 140.75 -38.91
C TYR A 31 -72.74 142.19 -39.43
N PRO A 32 -73.68 142.99 -38.86
CA PRO A 32 -73.78 144.43 -39.13
C PRO A 32 -72.51 145.19 -38.72
N LEU A 33 -72.14 146.24 -39.46
CA LEU A 33 -70.87 146.99 -39.30
C LEU A 33 -70.61 147.50 -37.86
N ALA A 34 -71.66 147.81 -37.10
CA ALA A 34 -71.55 148.25 -35.71
C ALA A 34 -71.06 147.14 -34.76
N THR A 35 -71.40 145.88 -35.06
CA THR A 35 -71.02 144.69 -34.29
C THR A 35 -69.63 144.22 -34.68
N LEU A 36 -69.29 144.26 -35.97
CA LEU A 36 -67.96 143.89 -36.48
C LEU A 36 -66.82 144.76 -35.89
N LYS A 37 -67.10 146.04 -35.63
CA LYS A 37 -66.15 146.95 -34.98
C LYS A 37 -65.86 146.61 -33.51
N LYS A 38 -66.78 145.93 -32.82
CA LYS A 38 -66.61 145.51 -31.41
C LYS A 38 -66.13 144.06 -31.26
N GLU A 39 -66.17 143.27 -32.34
CA GLU A 39 -65.71 141.89 -32.32
C GLU A 39 -64.23 141.69 -31.93
N PRO A 40 -63.25 142.52 -32.36
CA PRO A 40 -61.87 142.38 -31.90
C PRO A 40 -61.72 142.68 -30.40
N GLU A 41 -62.51 143.61 -29.84
CA GLU A 41 -62.55 143.84 -28.39
C GLU A 41 -63.14 142.64 -27.65
N ARG A 42 -64.24 142.05 -28.16
CA ARG A 42 -64.84 140.83 -27.58
C ARG A 42 -63.91 139.63 -27.62
N LEU A 43 -63.18 139.43 -28.72
CA LEU A 43 -62.18 138.36 -28.85
C LEU A 43 -60.97 138.60 -27.96
N ALA A 44 -60.54 139.85 -27.79
CA ALA A 44 -59.49 140.19 -26.84
C ALA A 44 -59.92 139.88 -25.41
N GLU A 45 -61.15 140.27 -25.03
CA GLU A 45 -61.74 139.95 -23.71
C GLU A 45 -61.89 138.44 -23.51
N ALA A 46 -62.41 137.68 -24.49
CA ALA A 46 -62.58 136.24 -24.39
C ALA A 46 -61.23 135.47 -24.35
N ARG A 47 -60.20 135.98 -25.04
CA ARG A 47 -58.85 135.43 -24.95
C ARG A 47 -58.23 135.72 -23.59
N GLU A 48 -58.38 136.94 -23.09
CA GLU A 48 -57.90 137.31 -21.75
C GLU A 48 -58.64 136.50 -20.68
N GLU A 49 -59.94 136.28 -20.83
CA GLU A 49 -60.74 135.42 -19.95
C GLU A 49 -60.28 133.96 -20.02
N ASN A 50 -60.09 133.36 -21.20
CA ASN A 50 -59.58 132.00 -21.32
C ASN A 50 -58.15 131.86 -20.79
N GLN A 51 -57.32 132.88 -20.99
CA GLN A 51 -55.95 132.89 -20.48
C GLN A 51 -55.95 133.00 -18.95
N ILE A 52 -56.83 133.83 -18.37
CA ILE A 52 -57.06 133.91 -16.93
C ILE A 52 -57.64 132.60 -16.40
N GLN A 53 -58.59 131.96 -17.08
CA GLN A 53 -59.18 130.68 -16.66
C GLN A 53 -58.16 129.54 -16.74
N THR A 54 -57.32 129.50 -17.78
CA THR A 54 -56.26 128.49 -17.91
C THR A 54 -55.16 128.73 -16.89
N GLN A 55 -54.80 129.99 -16.63
CA GLN A 55 -53.87 130.35 -15.56
C GLN A 55 -54.46 130.05 -14.19
N GLU A 56 -55.74 130.35 -13.93
CA GLU A 56 -56.43 129.99 -12.69
C GLU A 56 -56.54 128.47 -12.52
N LEU A 57 -56.78 127.71 -13.59
CA LEU A 57 -56.86 126.26 -13.53
C LEU A 57 -55.47 125.65 -13.28
N ALA A 58 -54.45 126.18 -13.97
CA ALA A 58 -53.06 125.83 -13.72
C ALA A 58 -52.63 126.22 -12.31
N PHE A 59 -53.06 127.37 -11.77
CA PHE A 59 -52.66 127.88 -10.45
C PHE A 59 -53.49 127.29 -9.29
N LYS A 60 -54.77 126.94 -9.51
CA LYS A 60 -55.58 126.21 -8.53
C LYS A 60 -55.12 124.76 -8.43
N ASN A 61 -54.71 124.15 -9.55
CA ASN A 61 -54.35 122.73 -9.62
C ASN A 61 -52.86 122.47 -9.89
N TYR A 62 -51.95 123.45 -9.74
CA TYR A 62 -50.52 123.24 -10.03
C TYR A 62 -49.93 122.12 -9.18
N LYS A 63 -50.41 121.98 -7.92
CA LYS A 63 -50.01 120.88 -7.04
C LYS A 63 -50.36 119.53 -7.63
N THR A 64 -51.53 119.38 -8.23
CA THR A 64 -51.97 118.12 -8.85
C THR A 64 -51.13 117.82 -10.10
N PHE A 65 -50.79 118.83 -10.91
CA PHE A 65 -49.93 118.63 -12.07
C PHE A 65 -48.48 118.27 -11.69
N ILE A 66 -47.89 118.96 -10.71
CA ILE A 66 -46.57 118.63 -10.18
C ILE A 66 -46.59 117.23 -9.56
N GLN A 67 -47.58 116.91 -8.73
CA GLN A 67 -47.73 115.57 -8.14
C GLN A 67 -47.93 114.49 -9.21
N THR A 68 -48.65 114.77 -10.30
CA THR A 68 -48.83 113.81 -11.39
C THR A 68 -47.53 113.61 -12.17
N ALA A 69 -46.79 114.68 -12.44
CA ALA A 69 -45.49 114.60 -13.12
C ALA A 69 -44.42 113.91 -12.25
N ASP A 70 -44.37 114.24 -10.96
CA ASP A 70 -43.48 113.58 -9.98
C ASP A 70 -43.85 112.11 -9.83
N CYS A 71 -45.15 111.78 -9.67
CA CYS A 71 -45.61 110.39 -9.62
C CYS A 71 -45.28 109.63 -10.91
N THR A 72 -45.42 110.26 -12.08
CA THR A 72 -45.05 109.63 -13.36
C THR A 72 -43.55 109.39 -13.46
N ARG A 73 -42.72 110.34 -12.99
CA ARG A 73 -41.26 110.19 -12.95
C ARG A 73 -40.86 109.08 -11.97
N ASP A 74 -41.47 109.04 -10.80
CA ASP A 74 -41.21 108.03 -9.77
C ASP A 74 -41.60 106.64 -10.29
N VAL A 75 -42.76 106.52 -10.95
CA VAL A 75 -43.19 105.29 -11.63
C VAL A 75 -42.19 104.87 -12.70
N PHE A 76 -41.71 105.79 -13.54
CA PHE A 76 -40.73 105.47 -14.58
C PHE A 76 -39.38 105.02 -13.99
N SER A 77 -38.95 105.65 -12.90
CA SER A 77 -37.75 105.27 -12.15
C SER A 77 -37.90 103.89 -11.49
N GLU A 78 -39.06 103.60 -10.90
CA GLU A 78 -39.36 102.28 -10.34
C GLU A 78 -39.40 101.20 -11.43
N PHE A 79 -40.03 101.47 -12.58
CA PHE A 79 -40.02 100.53 -13.72
C PHE A 79 -38.61 100.26 -14.23
N SER A 80 -37.76 101.29 -14.35
CA SER A 80 -36.35 101.13 -14.74
C SER A 80 -35.58 100.28 -13.71
N THR A 81 -35.89 100.46 -12.43
CA THR A 81 -35.31 99.65 -11.35
C THR A 81 -35.77 98.20 -11.40
N VAL A 82 -37.05 97.96 -11.72
CA VAL A 82 -37.62 96.62 -11.89
C VAL A 82 -37.03 95.93 -13.10
N GLU A 83 -36.86 96.64 -14.22
CA GLU A 83 -36.20 96.14 -15.43
C GLU A 83 -34.76 95.71 -15.13
N GLY A 84 -33.96 96.55 -14.47
CA GLY A 84 -32.60 96.19 -14.09
C GLY A 84 -32.53 95.01 -13.11
N ARG A 85 -33.48 94.89 -12.17
CA ARG A 85 -33.58 93.70 -11.29
C ARG A 85 -33.98 92.43 -12.04
N LEU A 86 -34.86 92.55 -13.04
CA LEU A 86 -35.30 91.44 -13.86
C LEU A 86 -34.18 90.95 -14.78
N GLU A 87 -33.42 91.85 -15.39
CA GLU A 87 -32.23 91.51 -16.17
C GLU A 87 -31.18 90.79 -15.32
N ASN A 88 -30.90 91.30 -14.11
CA ASN A 88 -29.95 90.65 -13.20
C ASN A 88 -30.41 89.24 -12.81
N LEU A 89 -31.73 89.07 -12.54
CA LEU A 89 -32.31 87.75 -12.30
C LEU A 89 -32.17 86.83 -13.51
N LEU A 90 -32.47 87.32 -14.72
CA LEU A 90 -32.34 86.56 -15.96
C LEU A 90 -30.89 86.14 -16.24
N GLU A 91 -29.92 86.98 -15.90
CA GLU A 91 -28.49 86.68 -16.04
C GLU A 91 -28.01 85.61 -15.03
N HIS A 92 -28.47 85.68 -13.78
CA HIS A 92 -27.96 84.83 -12.70
C HIS A 92 -28.74 83.51 -12.51
N LEU A 93 -29.99 83.44 -12.96
CA LEU A 93 -30.85 82.25 -12.83
C LEU A 93 -30.27 81.01 -13.53
N PRO A 94 -29.72 81.08 -14.77
CA PRO A 94 -29.09 79.93 -15.41
C PRO A 94 -27.89 79.41 -14.62
N GLY A 95 -27.03 80.30 -14.12
CA GLY A 95 -25.89 79.91 -13.28
C GLY A 95 -26.31 79.24 -11.96
N ALA A 96 -27.44 79.67 -11.38
CA ALA A 96 -28.01 78.99 -10.23
C ALA A 96 -28.54 77.59 -10.59
N ILE A 97 -29.21 77.44 -11.73
CA ILE A 97 -29.69 76.14 -12.24
C ILE A 97 -28.52 75.19 -12.50
N ASP A 98 -27.46 75.66 -13.16
CA ASP A 98 -26.26 74.86 -13.44
C ASP A 98 -25.57 74.41 -12.15
N ASN A 99 -25.46 75.30 -11.15
CA ASN A 99 -24.93 74.95 -9.84
C ASN A 99 -25.81 73.94 -9.09
N CYS A 100 -27.14 74.06 -9.20
CA CYS A 100 -28.08 73.09 -8.62
C CYS A 100 -27.96 71.71 -9.29
N ASN A 101 -27.80 71.66 -10.62
CA ASN A 101 -27.59 70.42 -11.36
C ASN A 101 -26.24 69.78 -10.99
N ALA A 102 -25.17 70.56 -10.98
CA ALA A 102 -23.86 70.09 -10.55
C ALA A 102 -23.84 69.61 -9.08
N PHE A 103 -24.62 70.27 -8.21
CA PHE A 103 -24.83 69.83 -6.84
C PHE A 103 -25.61 68.51 -6.80
N HIS A 104 -26.68 68.38 -7.60
CA HIS A 104 -27.47 67.16 -7.69
C HIS A 104 -26.63 65.96 -8.12
N ASP A 105 -25.80 66.11 -9.16
CA ASP A 105 -24.92 65.04 -9.65
C ASP A 105 -23.90 64.60 -8.59
N LYS A 106 -23.29 65.57 -7.89
CA LYS A 106 -22.38 65.29 -6.78
C LYS A 106 -23.08 64.59 -5.62
N VAL A 107 -24.25 65.07 -5.22
CA VAL A 107 -25.04 64.48 -4.13
C VAL A 107 -25.53 63.08 -4.50
N SER A 108 -25.91 62.85 -5.76
CA SER A 108 -26.31 61.52 -6.26
C SER A 108 -25.15 60.52 -6.12
N THR A 109 -23.94 60.91 -6.54
CA THR A 109 -22.73 60.09 -6.40
C THR A 109 -22.41 59.81 -4.93
N ILE A 110 -22.42 60.83 -4.08
CA ILE A 110 -22.18 60.69 -2.64
C ILE A 110 -23.26 59.83 -1.98
N SER A 111 -24.51 59.96 -2.40
CA SER A 111 -25.63 59.16 -1.88
C SER A 111 -25.46 57.69 -2.26
N HIS A 112 -25.07 57.40 -3.51
CA HIS A 112 -24.76 56.06 -3.96
C HIS A 112 -23.60 55.43 -3.16
N ASP A 113 -22.48 56.15 -3.02
CA ASP A 113 -21.33 55.69 -2.23
C ASP A 113 -21.70 55.46 -0.76
N ARG A 114 -22.51 56.36 -0.19
CA ARG A 114 -23.00 56.21 1.18
C ARG A 114 -23.93 55.03 1.33
N GLN A 115 -24.78 54.76 0.34
CA GLN A 115 -25.64 53.58 0.31
C GLN A 115 -24.80 52.30 0.25
N MET A 116 -23.79 52.24 -0.62
CA MET A 116 -22.87 51.09 -0.72
C MET A 116 -22.06 50.89 0.56
N ASN A 117 -21.57 51.97 1.18
CA ASN A 117 -20.85 51.91 2.45
C ASN A 117 -21.76 51.47 3.61
N ASN A 118 -22.99 51.96 3.67
CA ASN A 118 -23.96 51.52 4.67
C ASN A 118 -24.33 50.05 4.50
N LEU A 119 -24.49 49.58 3.27
CA LEU A 119 -24.74 48.17 2.98
C LEU A 119 -23.57 47.29 3.42
N THR A 120 -22.34 47.68 3.03
CA THR A 120 -21.11 46.98 3.42
C THR A 120 -20.95 46.96 4.94
N LYS A 121 -21.19 48.09 5.61
CA LYS A 121 -21.15 48.19 7.07
C LYS A 121 -22.20 47.30 7.74
N SER A 122 -23.41 47.21 7.17
CA SER A 122 -24.49 46.37 7.71
C SER A 122 -24.18 44.87 7.61
N ARG A 123 -23.42 44.45 6.59
CA ARG A 123 -23.01 43.06 6.34
C ARG A 123 -21.54 42.79 6.67
N TYR A 124 -20.88 43.72 7.34
CA TYR A 124 -19.44 43.66 7.61
C TYR A 124 -19.05 42.38 8.36
N THR A 125 -19.84 41.99 9.37
CA THR A 125 -19.58 40.79 10.17
C THR A 125 -19.65 39.53 9.32
N GLU A 126 -20.67 39.38 8.48
CA GLU A 126 -20.83 38.23 7.58
C GLU A 126 -19.69 38.15 6.55
N LEU A 127 -19.23 39.29 6.05
CA LEU A 127 -18.08 39.36 5.14
C LEU A 127 -16.78 38.98 5.85
N LEU A 128 -16.60 39.41 7.10
CA LEU A 128 -15.44 39.06 7.91
C LEU A 128 -15.40 37.55 8.19
N GLU A 129 -16.53 36.97 8.62
CA GLU A 129 -16.65 35.52 8.83
C GLU A 129 -16.25 34.73 7.58
N LEU A 130 -16.70 35.18 6.39
CA LEU A 130 -16.34 34.56 5.12
C LEU A 130 -14.83 34.65 4.82
N LEU A 131 -14.20 35.78 5.14
CA LEU A 131 -12.77 36.00 4.97
C LEU A 131 -11.92 35.22 5.98
N GLU A 132 -12.48 34.86 7.13
CA GLU A 132 -11.82 34.05 8.17
C GLU A 132 -11.88 32.54 7.87
N VAL A 133 -12.82 32.08 7.01
CA VAL A 133 -12.97 30.65 6.70
C VAL A 133 -11.66 29.96 6.30
N PRO A 134 -10.80 30.50 5.42
CA PRO A 134 -9.52 29.86 5.09
C PRO A 134 -8.62 29.60 6.31
N GLN A 135 -8.55 30.57 7.23
CA GLN A 135 -7.76 30.43 8.46
C GLN A 135 -8.39 29.39 9.39
N LEU A 136 -9.73 29.35 9.45
CA LEU A 136 -10.46 28.34 10.21
C LEU A 136 -10.24 26.92 9.64
N VAL A 137 -10.24 26.75 8.31
CA VAL A 137 -9.91 25.46 7.67
C VAL A 137 -8.46 25.05 7.98
N ASP A 138 -7.49 25.95 7.86
CA ASP A 138 -6.09 25.62 8.17
C ASP A 138 -5.94 25.18 9.64
N THR A 139 -6.56 25.90 10.57
CA THR A 139 -6.50 25.61 12.01
C THR A 139 -7.17 24.29 12.36
N THR A 140 -8.37 24.03 11.83
CA THR A 140 -9.11 22.77 12.06
C THR A 140 -8.35 21.56 11.52
N VAL A 141 -7.76 21.66 10.32
CA VAL A 141 -6.94 20.60 9.75
C VAL A 141 -5.69 20.32 10.59
N ARG A 142 -4.98 21.36 11.05
CA ARG A 142 -3.78 21.20 11.90
C ARG A 142 -4.09 20.56 13.25
N ASN A 143 -5.26 20.87 13.82
CA ASN A 143 -5.70 20.36 15.10
C ASN A 143 -6.37 18.97 15.02
N GLY A 144 -6.57 18.41 13.83
CA GLY A 144 -7.16 17.08 13.65
C GLY A 144 -8.69 17.04 13.64
N TYR A 145 -9.35 18.20 13.64
CA TYR A 145 -10.81 18.37 13.52
C TYR A 145 -11.25 18.23 12.06
N TYR A 146 -11.12 17.02 11.52
CA TYR A 146 -11.30 16.76 10.09
C TYR A 146 -12.76 16.83 9.63
N GLU A 147 -13.71 16.54 10.52
CA GLU A 147 -15.14 16.57 10.19
C GLU A 147 -15.58 18.01 9.87
N GLU A 148 -15.24 18.91 10.78
CA GLU A 148 -15.49 20.35 10.70
C GLU A 148 -14.75 20.97 9.51
N ALA A 149 -13.49 20.57 9.30
CA ALA A 149 -12.72 21.02 8.14
C ALA A 149 -13.39 20.63 6.81
N LEU A 150 -13.94 19.40 6.71
CA LEU A 150 -14.62 18.93 5.50
C LEU A 150 -15.94 19.67 5.25
N GLU A 151 -16.69 20.00 6.30
CA GLU A 151 -17.90 20.82 6.19
C GLU A 151 -17.60 22.22 5.64
N LEU A 152 -16.55 22.88 6.15
CA LEU A 152 -16.10 24.17 5.66
C LEU A 152 -15.62 24.11 4.22
N ILE A 153 -14.86 23.06 3.86
CA ILE A 153 -14.42 22.84 2.46
C ILE A 153 -15.62 22.65 1.54
N GLU A 154 -16.66 21.93 1.97
CA GLU A 154 -17.87 21.75 1.18
C GLU A 154 -18.68 23.05 1.03
N PHE A 155 -18.75 23.86 2.08
CA PHE A 155 -19.36 25.19 2.04
C PHE A 155 -18.67 26.09 1.00
N ILE A 156 -17.33 26.16 1.03
CA ILE A 156 -16.56 26.96 0.06
C ILE A 156 -16.70 26.41 -1.37
N ARG A 157 -16.79 25.09 -1.54
CA ARG A 157 -17.04 24.47 -2.86
C ARG A 157 -18.45 24.79 -3.39
N LYS A 158 -19.46 24.94 -2.52
CA LYS A 158 -20.80 25.43 -2.90
C LYS A 158 -20.75 26.91 -3.29
N LEU A 159 -19.94 27.71 -2.60
CA LEU A 159 -19.72 29.13 -2.90
C LEU A 159 -19.04 29.32 -4.27
N GLU A 160 -17.99 28.54 -4.57
CA GLU A 160 -17.27 28.54 -5.85
C GLU A 160 -18.22 28.32 -7.03
N ARG A 161 -19.17 27.37 -6.91
CA ARG A 161 -20.14 27.07 -7.97
C ARG A 161 -21.10 28.22 -8.26
N LYS A 162 -21.46 29.02 -7.24
CA LYS A 162 -22.43 30.11 -7.36
C LYS A 162 -21.79 31.44 -7.77
N PHE A 163 -20.57 31.71 -7.29
CA PHE A 163 -19.96 33.04 -7.35
C PHE A 163 -18.52 33.04 -7.91
N SER A 164 -18.23 32.14 -8.86
CA SER A 164 -16.90 31.97 -9.46
C SER A 164 -16.30 33.22 -10.12
N HIS A 165 -17.14 34.19 -10.52
CA HIS A 165 -16.72 35.44 -11.16
C HIS A 165 -16.10 36.45 -10.18
N ILE A 166 -16.30 36.28 -8.86
CA ILE A 166 -15.80 37.22 -7.85
C ILE A 166 -14.37 36.85 -7.46
N LYS A 167 -13.43 37.76 -7.69
CA LYS A 167 -11.99 37.54 -7.44
C LYS A 167 -11.68 37.14 -5.99
N ILE A 168 -12.30 37.81 -5.01
CA ILE A 168 -12.11 37.51 -3.58
C ILE A 168 -12.49 36.06 -3.26
N ILE A 169 -13.61 35.59 -3.82
CA ILE A 169 -14.06 34.20 -3.64
C ILE A 169 -13.07 33.23 -4.30
N ALA A 170 -12.55 33.56 -5.49
CA ALA A 170 -11.52 32.76 -6.14
C ALA A 170 -10.24 32.65 -5.30
N ASP A 171 -9.85 33.74 -4.61
CA ASP A 171 -8.69 33.76 -3.72
C ASP A 171 -8.94 32.93 -2.43
N ILE A 172 -10.12 33.03 -1.82
CA ILE A 172 -10.57 32.17 -0.70
C ILE A 172 -10.51 30.69 -1.09
N VAL A 173 -11.07 30.34 -2.24
CA VAL A 173 -11.06 28.96 -2.77
C VAL A 173 -9.63 28.46 -2.96
N ARG A 174 -8.71 29.31 -3.46
CA ARG A 174 -7.30 28.94 -3.62
C ARG A 174 -6.63 28.65 -2.28
N ALA A 175 -6.89 29.47 -1.26
CA ALA A 175 -6.35 29.27 0.09
C ALA A 175 -6.89 27.96 0.72
N VAL A 176 -8.19 27.71 0.61
CA VAL A 176 -8.82 26.47 1.13
C VAL A 176 -8.33 25.22 0.39
N LYS A 177 -8.07 25.31 -0.92
CA LYS A 177 -7.44 24.20 -1.68
C LYS A 177 -6.08 23.82 -1.10
N ALA A 178 -5.25 24.79 -0.67
CA ALA A 178 -3.96 24.50 -0.04
C ALA A 178 -4.13 23.72 1.28
N SER A 179 -5.04 24.13 2.16
CA SER A 179 -5.34 23.41 3.40
C SER A 179 -5.97 22.03 3.15
N SER A 180 -6.78 21.89 2.08
CA SER A 180 -7.32 20.61 1.65
C SER A 180 -6.22 19.62 1.21
N HIS A 181 -5.18 20.10 0.51
CA HIS A 181 -4.02 19.27 0.20
C HIS A 181 -3.25 18.83 1.45
N LEU A 182 -3.15 19.70 2.45
CA LEU A 182 -2.53 19.35 3.74
C LEU A 182 -3.33 18.26 4.47
N LEU A 183 -4.66 18.37 4.50
CA LEU A 183 -5.56 17.35 5.04
C LEU A 183 -5.36 15.99 4.33
N LEU A 184 -5.35 16.00 3.00
CA LEU A 184 -5.12 14.80 2.20
C LEU A 184 -3.81 14.11 2.57
N ASN A 185 -2.72 14.87 2.68
CA ASN A 185 -1.41 14.35 3.04
C ASN A 185 -1.40 13.77 4.46
N HIS A 186 -2.08 14.42 5.41
CA HIS A 186 -2.21 13.92 6.78
C HIS A 186 -2.93 12.57 6.79
N LEU A 187 -4.09 12.47 6.14
CA LEU A 187 -4.89 11.24 6.05
C LEU A 187 -4.11 10.09 5.38
N LEU A 188 -3.43 10.35 4.27
CA LEU A 188 -2.59 9.35 3.59
C LEU A 188 -1.37 8.95 4.43
N SER A 189 -0.80 9.87 5.20
CA SER A 189 0.31 9.57 6.12
C SER A 189 -0.15 8.67 7.27
N GLN A 190 -1.34 8.90 7.82
CA GLN A 190 -1.92 8.03 8.86
C GLN A 190 -2.12 6.60 8.34
N LEU A 191 -2.57 6.40 7.09
CA LEU A 191 -2.70 5.05 6.53
C LEU A 191 -1.37 4.27 6.44
N LYS A 192 -0.24 4.97 6.44
CA LYS A 192 1.11 4.37 6.43
C LYS A 192 1.62 3.95 7.81
N THR A 193 0.85 4.15 8.88
CA THR A 193 1.21 3.75 10.24
C THR A 193 0.41 2.51 10.69
N ASN A 194 0.64 2.05 11.92
CA ASN A 194 -0.14 0.96 12.49
C ASN A 194 -1.53 1.47 12.91
N VAL A 195 -2.50 1.37 12.00
CA VAL A 195 -3.87 1.84 12.19
C VAL A 195 -4.84 0.67 12.27
N GLN A 196 -5.73 0.74 13.25
CA GLN A 196 -6.80 -0.23 13.49
C GLN A 196 -7.97 -0.03 12.52
N LEU A 197 -8.75 -1.10 12.29
CA LEU A 197 -9.86 -1.10 11.34
C LEU A 197 -10.85 0.09 11.51
N PRO A 198 -11.33 0.44 12.72
CA PRO A 198 -12.28 1.56 12.88
C PRO A 198 -11.70 2.90 12.42
N ALA A 199 -10.41 3.14 12.71
CA ALA A 199 -9.72 4.34 12.28
C ALA A 199 -9.48 4.35 10.76
N CYS A 200 -9.11 3.20 10.16
CA CYS A 200 -9.00 3.07 8.71
C CYS A 200 -10.32 3.38 7.99
N LEU A 201 -11.46 2.86 8.49
CA LEU A 201 -12.80 3.16 7.95
C LEU A 201 -13.10 4.66 7.98
N ARG A 202 -12.80 5.31 9.12
CA ARG A 202 -12.98 6.77 9.28
C ARG A 202 -12.11 7.57 8.32
N ILE A 203 -10.82 7.24 8.21
CA ILE A 203 -9.90 7.91 7.28
C ILE A 203 -10.37 7.76 5.82
N ILE A 204 -10.77 6.56 5.42
CA ILE A 204 -11.27 6.32 4.06
C ILE A 204 -12.61 7.03 3.82
N SER A 205 -13.48 7.12 4.82
CA SER A 205 -14.71 7.92 4.74
C SER A 205 -14.41 9.40 4.48
N TYR A 206 -13.43 9.97 5.18
CA TYR A 206 -12.97 11.35 4.93
C TYR A 206 -12.40 11.51 3.52
N LEU A 207 -11.57 10.59 3.06
CA LEU A 207 -11.03 10.62 1.70
C LEU A 207 -12.13 10.53 0.62
N ARG A 208 -13.18 9.73 0.84
CA ARG A 208 -14.36 9.69 -0.05
C ARG A 208 -15.08 11.05 -0.08
N ARG A 209 -15.28 11.69 1.08
CA ARG A 209 -15.94 13.02 1.18
C ARG A 209 -15.13 14.15 0.57
N MET A 210 -13.81 14.06 0.59
CA MET A 210 -12.96 15.02 -0.13
C MET A 210 -13.23 15.01 -1.63
N ASN A 211 -13.77 13.91 -2.18
CA ASN A 211 -14.11 13.71 -3.59
C ASN A 211 -12.93 13.98 -4.54
N CYS A 212 -11.74 13.55 -4.11
CA CYS A 212 -10.48 13.73 -4.84
C CYS A 212 -10.01 12.46 -5.58
N PHE A 213 -10.62 11.31 -5.27
CA PHE A 213 -10.31 10.02 -5.89
C PHE A 213 -11.59 9.32 -6.31
N SER A 214 -11.53 8.65 -7.46
CA SER A 214 -12.46 7.58 -7.79
C SER A 214 -12.29 6.40 -6.83
N GLU A 215 -13.29 5.53 -6.75
CA GLU A 215 -13.22 4.35 -5.88
C GLU A 215 -12.07 3.40 -6.30
N ALA A 216 -11.68 3.38 -7.58
CA ALA A 216 -10.53 2.60 -8.06
C ALA A 216 -9.20 3.21 -7.58
N GLU A 217 -9.04 4.53 -7.71
CA GLU A 217 -7.84 5.22 -7.22
C GLU A 217 -7.70 5.12 -5.70
N LEU A 218 -8.82 5.17 -4.97
CA LEU A 218 -8.83 5.04 -3.52
C LEU A 218 -8.35 3.66 -3.06
N ARG A 219 -8.76 2.58 -3.76
CA ARG A 219 -8.23 1.22 -3.54
C ARG A 219 -6.72 1.16 -3.75
N ILE A 220 -6.23 1.76 -4.84
CA ILE A 220 -4.78 1.81 -5.14
C ILE A 220 -4.04 2.58 -4.05
N LYS A 221 -4.51 3.78 -3.68
CA LYS A 221 -3.89 4.60 -2.63
C LYS A 221 -3.87 3.90 -1.28
N PHE A 222 -4.96 3.21 -0.92
CA PHE A 222 -5.01 2.40 0.28
C PHE A 222 -3.97 1.29 0.25
N LEU A 223 -3.95 0.46 -0.81
CA LEU A 223 -2.98 -0.63 -0.93
C LEU A 223 -1.54 -0.11 -0.96
N GLN A 224 -1.26 1.02 -1.62
CA GLN A 224 0.07 1.65 -1.62
C GLN A 224 0.50 2.10 -0.22
N ALA A 225 -0.40 2.73 0.53
CA ALA A 225 -0.09 3.20 1.89
C ALA A 225 0.13 2.03 2.86
N ARG A 226 -0.74 1.01 2.80
CA ARG A 226 -0.60 -0.20 3.61
C ARG A 226 0.60 -1.06 3.21
N ASP A 227 0.93 -1.13 1.93
CA ASP A 227 2.13 -1.81 1.44
C ASP A 227 3.40 -1.10 1.93
N PHE A 228 3.43 0.24 1.89
CA PHE A 228 4.53 1.02 2.45
C PHE A 228 4.74 0.72 3.94
N TRP A 229 3.66 0.67 4.72
CA TRP A 229 3.72 0.29 6.13
C TRP A 229 4.28 -1.12 6.31
N LEU A 230 3.72 -2.13 5.62
CA LEU A 230 4.18 -3.51 5.67
C LEU A 230 5.68 -3.62 5.34
N GLN A 231 6.12 -3.02 4.24
CA GLN A 231 7.52 -3.05 3.82
C GLN A 231 8.45 -2.37 4.83
N THR A 232 8.01 -1.30 5.49
CA THR A 232 8.79 -0.64 6.54
C THR A 232 8.97 -1.56 7.75
N ASN A 233 7.92 -2.29 8.16
CA ASN A 233 8.03 -3.26 9.26
C ASN A 233 8.92 -4.45 8.90
N LEU A 234 8.80 -4.98 7.68
CA LEU A 234 9.65 -6.09 7.22
C LEU A 234 11.13 -5.69 7.14
N LYS A 235 11.44 -4.49 6.66
CA LYS A 235 12.81 -3.96 6.61
C LYS A 235 13.42 -3.71 7.99
N ALA A 236 12.60 -3.58 9.04
CA ALA A 236 13.07 -3.40 10.41
C ALA A 236 13.50 -4.73 11.07
N ILE A 237 13.20 -5.87 10.44
CA ILE A 237 13.60 -7.19 10.95
C ILE A 237 15.11 -7.36 10.73
N PRO A 238 15.90 -7.68 11.77
CA PRO A 238 17.34 -7.90 11.62
C PRO A 238 17.66 -9.09 10.72
N ASP A 239 18.60 -8.90 9.80
CA ASP A 239 19.02 -9.89 8.80
C ASP A 239 20.33 -10.62 9.17
N ASN A 240 20.73 -10.55 10.43
CA ASN A 240 22.01 -11.10 10.89
C ASN A 240 21.98 -12.63 11.01
N ASP A 241 20.91 -13.16 11.58
CA ASP A 241 20.71 -14.60 11.79
C ASP A 241 19.54 -15.08 10.90
N PRO A 242 19.78 -15.93 9.89
CA PRO A 242 18.75 -16.38 8.95
C PRO A 242 17.53 -17.00 9.64
N HIS A 243 17.74 -17.80 10.69
CA HIS A 243 16.64 -18.47 11.40
C HIS A 243 15.73 -17.46 12.13
N THR A 244 16.33 -16.51 12.83
CA THR A 244 15.59 -15.42 13.49
C THR A 244 14.91 -14.51 12.47
N HIS A 245 15.58 -14.20 11.37
CA HIS A 245 15.04 -13.36 10.30
C HIS A 245 13.80 -14.01 9.68
N ILE A 246 13.87 -15.28 9.27
CA ILE A 246 12.74 -15.96 8.63
C ILE A 246 11.58 -16.16 9.60
N THR A 247 11.84 -16.57 10.85
CA THR A 247 10.79 -16.78 11.87
C THR A 247 10.02 -15.48 12.14
N LYS A 248 10.73 -14.36 12.30
CA LYS A 248 10.10 -13.04 12.48
C LYS A 248 9.38 -12.58 11.22
N THR A 249 9.92 -12.87 10.04
CA THR A 249 9.31 -12.53 8.76
C THR A 249 8.01 -13.29 8.52
N ILE A 250 7.96 -14.60 8.83
CA ILE A 250 6.74 -15.41 8.76
C ILE A 250 5.65 -14.78 9.62
N GLU A 251 5.96 -14.47 10.88
CA GLU A 251 4.98 -13.92 11.81
C GLU A 251 4.52 -12.50 11.41
N ALA A 252 5.46 -11.62 11.04
CA ALA A 252 5.14 -10.27 10.58
C ALA A 252 4.29 -10.28 9.30
N CYS A 253 4.65 -11.10 8.31
CA CYS A 253 3.86 -11.26 7.09
C CYS A 253 2.46 -11.80 7.44
N ARG A 254 2.36 -12.87 8.23
CA ARG A 254 1.09 -13.48 8.61
C ARG A 254 0.16 -12.48 9.26
N VAL A 255 0.61 -11.76 10.29
CA VAL A 255 -0.21 -10.80 11.04
C VAL A 255 -0.53 -9.58 10.18
N HIS A 256 0.48 -8.90 9.64
CA HIS A 256 0.28 -7.61 8.99
C HIS A 256 -0.42 -7.74 7.62
N MET A 257 -0.12 -8.78 6.84
CA MET A 257 -0.86 -9.00 5.59
C MET A 257 -2.32 -9.37 5.89
N PHE A 258 -2.59 -10.15 6.94
CA PHE A 258 -3.96 -10.50 7.34
C PHE A 258 -4.75 -9.25 7.77
N ASP A 259 -4.15 -8.35 8.53
CA ASP A 259 -4.75 -7.06 8.90
C ASP A 259 -5.09 -6.23 7.66
N ILE A 260 -4.16 -6.11 6.71
CA ILE A 260 -4.38 -5.36 5.47
C ILE A 260 -5.51 -5.97 4.65
N ILE A 261 -5.55 -7.30 4.53
CA ILE A 261 -6.61 -8.03 3.82
C ILE A 261 -7.97 -7.80 4.49
N THR A 262 -8.03 -7.92 5.81
CA THR A 262 -9.25 -7.72 6.59
C THR A 262 -9.74 -6.28 6.45
N GLN A 263 -8.84 -5.31 6.55
CA GLN A 263 -9.14 -3.89 6.35
C GLN A 263 -9.64 -3.60 4.94
N TYR A 264 -8.96 -4.13 3.92
CA TYR A 264 -9.36 -3.95 2.53
C TYR A 264 -10.78 -4.47 2.28
N ARG A 265 -11.04 -5.73 2.67
CA ARG A 265 -12.35 -6.38 2.50
C ARG A 265 -13.46 -5.62 3.23
N ALA A 266 -13.20 -5.13 4.43
CA ALA A 266 -14.17 -4.36 5.21
C ALA A 266 -14.47 -2.96 4.60
N ILE A 267 -13.46 -2.29 4.03
CA ILE A 267 -13.57 -0.93 3.51
C ILE A 267 -14.16 -0.88 2.11
N PHE A 268 -13.73 -1.80 1.25
CA PHE A 268 -14.00 -1.76 -0.18
C PHE A 268 -15.07 -2.74 -0.63
N SER A 269 -15.67 -3.47 0.33
CA SER A 269 -16.74 -4.46 0.14
C SER A 269 -16.68 -5.02 -1.27
N ASP A 270 -15.67 -5.85 -1.55
CA ASP A 270 -15.75 -6.63 -2.78
C ASP A 270 -17.13 -7.30 -2.73
N ASP A 271 -17.94 -7.13 -3.77
CA ASP A 271 -19.30 -7.63 -3.86
C ASP A 271 -19.32 -9.18 -3.84
N GLU A 272 -18.80 -9.80 -2.78
CA GLU A 272 -19.15 -11.14 -2.33
C GLU A 272 -20.52 -11.04 -1.63
N ARG A 273 -21.54 -10.51 -2.33
CA ARG A 273 -22.93 -10.90 -2.05
C ARG A 273 -23.12 -12.32 -2.56
N ILE A 274 -22.43 -13.26 -1.92
CA ILE A 274 -22.80 -14.67 -1.92
C ILE A 274 -24.04 -14.74 -1.02
N GLY A 275 -25.21 -14.43 -1.57
CA GLY A 275 -26.49 -14.62 -0.87
C GLY A 275 -27.40 -13.39 -0.84
N SER A 276 -28.13 -13.17 -1.94
CA SER A 276 -29.53 -12.79 -1.82
C SER A 276 -30.30 -13.53 -2.90
N HIS A 277 -31.23 -14.38 -2.46
CA HIS A 277 -32.12 -15.16 -3.29
C HIS A 277 -32.94 -14.29 -4.24
N HIS A 278 -33.38 -14.92 -5.34
CA HIS A 278 -34.24 -14.44 -6.43
C HIS A 278 -33.50 -13.70 -7.54
N GLU A 279 -33.02 -14.47 -8.53
CA GLU A 279 -33.75 -14.64 -9.80
C GLU A 279 -33.00 -15.59 -10.74
N ASN A 280 -33.75 -16.50 -11.38
CA ASN A 280 -33.27 -17.49 -12.34
C ASN A 280 -32.70 -16.84 -13.60
N LYS A 281 -31.41 -16.48 -13.59
CA LYS A 281 -30.63 -16.25 -14.83
C LYS A 281 -29.38 -17.13 -14.80
N SER A 282 -29.31 -18.01 -15.80
CA SER A 282 -28.23 -18.94 -16.17
C SER A 282 -26.96 -18.88 -15.32
N ASN A 283 -26.60 -20.01 -14.70
CA ASN A 283 -25.41 -20.21 -13.87
C ASN A 283 -24.07 -19.82 -14.56
N ILE A 284 -24.05 -19.71 -15.89
CA ILE A 284 -22.88 -19.31 -16.68
C ILE A 284 -22.65 -17.78 -16.62
N SER A 285 -23.71 -16.97 -16.56
CA SER A 285 -23.57 -15.51 -16.42
C SER A 285 -23.06 -15.13 -15.03
N ARG A 286 -23.34 -15.94 -14.00
CA ARG A 286 -22.94 -15.72 -12.60
C ARG A 286 -21.43 -15.93 -12.38
N PHE A 287 -20.79 -16.83 -13.13
CA PHE A 287 -19.32 -16.93 -13.13
C PHE A 287 -18.63 -15.71 -13.75
N ILE A 288 -19.29 -15.04 -14.71
CA ILE A 288 -18.70 -13.91 -15.45
C ILE A 288 -19.06 -12.55 -14.79
N THR A 289 -20.22 -12.42 -14.12
CA THR A 289 -20.67 -11.14 -13.52
C THR A 289 -20.20 -10.91 -12.07
N CYS A 290 -19.72 -11.93 -11.36
CA CYS A 290 -19.08 -11.75 -10.03
C CYS A 290 -17.63 -11.23 -10.12
N PHE A 291 -17.02 -11.28 -11.30
CA PHE A 291 -15.80 -10.54 -11.58
C PHE A 291 -16.20 -9.18 -12.15
N ASN A 292 -16.10 -8.12 -11.34
CA ASN A 292 -15.66 -6.86 -11.90
C ASN A 292 -14.14 -6.99 -12.03
N PRO A 293 -13.60 -7.44 -13.18
CA PRO A 293 -12.24 -7.97 -13.27
C PRO A 293 -11.18 -6.95 -12.88
N ASN A 294 -11.48 -5.65 -12.89
CA ASN A 294 -10.51 -4.63 -12.52
C ASN A 294 -10.44 -4.35 -11.00
N LYS A 295 -11.49 -4.67 -10.23
CA LYS A 295 -11.57 -4.33 -8.79
C LYS A 295 -11.00 -5.44 -7.90
N SER A 296 -11.52 -6.66 -8.06
CA SER A 296 -11.07 -7.83 -7.31
C SER A 296 -9.64 -8.26 -7.71
N LEU A 297 -9.27 -8.10 -8.99
CA LEU A 297 -7.92 -8.44 -9.46
C LEU A 297 -6.82 -7.58 -8.85
N LEU A 298 -7.07 -6.30 -8.57
CA LEU A 298 -6.08 -5.42 -7.92
C LEU A 298 -5.71 -5.97 -6.54
N PHE A 299 -6.72 -6.39 -5.77
CA PHE A 299 -6.52 -6.97 -4.46
C PHE A 299 -5.80 -8.31 -4.54
N HIS A 300 -6.28 -9.24 -5.37
CA HIS A 300 -5.65 -10.56 -5.51
C HIS A 300 -4.24 -10.49 -6.08
N SER A 301 -3.97 -9.62 -7.05
CA SER A 301 -2.61 -9.41 -7.58
C SER A 301 -1.67 -8.84 -6.51
N TRP A 302 -2.16 -7.96 -5.64
CA TRP A 302 -1.38 -7.51 -4.48
C TRP A 302 -1.04 -8.68 -3.55
N VAL A 303 -2.02 -9.53 -3.20
CA VAL A 303 -1.81 -10.70 -2.33
C VAL A 303 -0.79 -11.66 -2.94
N VAL A 304 -0.98 -12.05 -4.20
CA VAL A 304 -0.07 -12.95 -4.93
C VAL A 304 1.35 -12.39 -4.95
N ARG A 305 1.51 -11.09 -5.25
CA ARG A 305 2.83 -10.44 -5.23
C ARG A 305 3.49 -10.49 -3.86
N LYS A 306 2.73 -10.31 -2.77
CA LYS A 306 3.26 -10.38 -1.41
C LYS A 306 3.64 -11.80 -1.01
N VAL A 307 2.82 -12.79 -1.36
CA VAL A 307 3.14 -14.21 -1.15
C VAL A 307 4.41 -14.60 -1.89
N ASN A 308 4.53 -14.27 -3.18
CA ASN A 308 5.75 -14.56 -3.95
C ASN A 308 6.97 -13.90 -3.33
N LYS A 309 6.85 -12.65 -2.84
CA LYS A 309 7.97 -11.99 -2.18
C LYS A 309 8.38 -12.69 -0.88
N PHE A 310 7.41 -13.20 -0.13
CA PHE A 310 7.69 -14.02 1.06
C PHE A 310 8.39 -15.33 0.69
N LEU A 311 7.94 -16.01 -0.38
CA LEU A 311 8.55 -17.26 -0.86
C LEU A 311 10.02 -17.04 -1.28
N GLU A 312 10.33 -15.94 -1.97
CA GLU A 312 11.71 -15.56 -2.31
C GLU A 312 12.60 -15.38 -1.07
N VAL A 313 12.07 -14.70 -0.03
CA VAL A 313 12.80 -14.50 1.23
C VAL A 313 13.00 -15.82 1.97
N LEU A 314 11.96 -16.65 2.01
CA LEU A 314 12.02 -17.99 2.61
C LEU A 314 13.09 -18.85 1.94
N GLU A 315 13.11 -18.91 0.61
CA GLU A 315 14.13 -19.65 -0.14
C GLU A 315 15.54 -19.13 0.16
N THR A 316 15.73 -17.81 0.13
CA THR A 316 17.02 -17.16 0.40
C THR A 316 17.55 -17.45 1.81
N ASP A 317 16.69 -17.39 2.83
CA ASP A 317 17.10 -17.64 4.22
C ASP A 317 17.35 -19.13 4.49
N LEU A 318 16.59 -20.02 3.85
CA LEU A 318 16.84 -21.45 3.90
C LEU A 318 18.22 -21.78 3.32
N ASP A 319 18.57 -21.16 2.20
CA ASP A 319 19.87 -21.34 1.55
C ASP A 319 21.07 -20.82 2.37
N ARG A 320 20.86 -19.84 3.26
CA ARG A 320 21.91 -19.21 4.08
C ARG A 320 22.30 -19.99 5.33
N GLY A 321 21.46 -20.90 5.84
CA GLY A 321 21.84 -21.70 7.03
C GLY A 321 20.73 -22.10 8.00
N CYS A 322 19.47 -22.23 7.55
CA CYS A 322 18.35 -22.63 8.43
C CYS A 322 18.10 -24.14 8.50
N ALA A 323 18.96 -24.96 7.90
CA ALA A 323 18.67 -26.35 7.57
C ALA A 323 18.36 -27.27 8.77
N GLN A 324 18.95 -26.98 9.92
CA GLN A 324 18.74 -27.70 11.18
C GLN A 324 17.35 -27.45 11.82
N HIS A 325 16.62 -26.42 11.39
CA HIS A 325 15.31 -26.05 11.93
C HIS A 325 14.17 -26.18 10.89
N LEU A 326 14.39 -26.96 9.81
CA LEU A 326 13.44 -27.05 8.69
C LEU A 326 12.03 -27.43 9.11
N GLU A 327 11.86 -28.36 10.05
CA GLU A 327 10.55 -28.78 10.55
C GLU A 327 9.76 -27.62 11.17
N ALA A 328 10.40 -26.86 12.07
CA ALA A 328 9.77 -25.76 12.76
C ALA A 328 9.37 -24.64 11.77
N ILE A 329 10.26 -24.30 10.83
CA ILE A 329 10.00 -23.28 9.81
C ILE A 329 8.89 -23.75 8.85
N LEU A 330 8.89 -25.03 8.47
CA LEU A 330 7.84 -25.62 7.63
C LEU A 330 6.49 -25.56 8.34
N ALA A 331 6.41 -25.95 9.62
CA ALA A 331 5.18 -25.91 10.40
C ALA A 331 4.62 -24.48 10.51
N GLN A 332 5.47 -23.50 10.80
CA GLN A 332 5.08 -22.09 10.85
C GLN A 332 4.63 -21.55 9.48
N SER A 333 5.34 -21.91 8.42
CA SER A 333 4.99 -21.50 7.04
C SER A 333 3.68 -22.14 6.58
N MET A 334 3.45 -23.41 6.93
CA MET A 334 2.20 -24.12 6.67
C MET A 334 1.04 -23.51 7.45
N TYR A 335 1.26 -23.12 8.71
CA TYR A 335 0.25 -22.41 9.51
C TYR A 335 -0.08 -21.03 8.91
N PHE A 336 0.93 -20.30 8.45
CA PHE A 336 0.73 -19.06 7.72
C PHE A 336 -0.12 -19.29 6.44
N GLY A 337 0.25 -20.25 5.60
CA GLY A 337 -0.54 -20.61 4.41
C GLY A 337 -1.98 -21.04 4.73
N LEU A 338 -2.18 -21.82 5.79
CA LEU A 338 -3.50 -22.23 6.28
C LEU A 338 -4.33 -21.02 6.74
N SER A 339 -3.73 -20.07 7.46
CA SER A 339 -4.45 -18.87 7.90
C SER A 339 -4.98 -18.04 6.71
N PHE A 340 -4.30 -18.13 5.55
CA PHE A 340 -4.68 -17.44 4.33
C PHE A 340 -5.66 -18.23 3.45
N SER A 341 -5.86 -19.53 3.70
CA SER A 341 -6.91 -20.32 3.05
C SER A 341 -8.31 -19.73 3.28
N ARG A 342 -8.55 -19.15 4.46
CA ARG A 342 -9.82 -18.49 4.83
C ARG A 342 -10.14 -17.26 3.98
N VAL A 343 -9.11 -16.61 3.42
CA VAL A 343 -9.24 -15.45 2.55
C VAL A 343 -8.99 -15.79 1.07
N GLY A 344 -9.00 -17.10 0.74
CA GLY A 344 -8.87 -17.60 -0.63
C GLY A 344 -7.44 -17.54 -1.20
N ALA A 345 -6.41 -17.49 -0.36
CA ALA A 345 -5.02 -17.35 -0.77
C ALA A 345 -4.13 -18.47 -0.18
N ASP A 346 -4.53 -19.72 -0.32
CA ASP A 346 -3.74 -20.87 0.15
C ASP A 346 -2.51 -21.09 -0.75
N PHE A 347 -1.32 -20.86 -0.20
CA PHE A 347 -0.04 -21.00 -0.89
C PHE A 347 0.80 -22.19 -0.39
N ARG A 348 0.25 -23.06 0.47
CA ARG A 348 0.97 -24.22 1.01
C ARG A 348 1.59 -25.12 -0.07
N PRO A 349 0.93 -25.38 -1.23
CA PRO A 349 1.56 -26.16 -2.30
C PRO A 349 2.85 -25.54 -2.85
N LEU A 350 2.99 -24.20 -2.80
CA LEU A 350 4.17 -23.48 -3.27
C LEU A 350 5.34 -23.57 -2.29
N LEU A 351 5.09 -23.91 -1.03
CA LEU A 351 6.15 -24.12 -0.03
C LEU A 351 6.93 -25.40 -0.32
N MET A 352 6.26 -26.45 -0.80
CA MET A 352 6.86 -27.78 -0.87
C MET A 352 8.12 -27.87 -1.73
N PRO A 353 8.17 -27.30 -2.94
CA PRO A 353 9.40 -27.31 -3.75
C PRO A 353 10.59 -26.66 -3.03
N ILE A 354 10.37 -25.57 -2.30
CA ILE A 354 11.41 -24.83 -1.57
C ILE A 354 11.97 -25.70 -0.44
N PHE A 355 11.10 -26.27 0.40
CA PHE A 355 11.54 -27.12 1.51
C PHE A 355 12.15 -28.44 1.04
N MET A 356 11.67 -29.01 -0.07
CA MET A 356 12.30 -30.18 -0.69
C MET A 356 13.74 -29.88 -1.11
N ASN A 357 13.97 -28.76 -1.82
CA ASN A 357 15.29 -28.35 -2.25
C ASN A 357 16.22 -28.10 -1.05
N ALA A 358 15.73 -27.42 -0.02
CA ALA A 358 16.50 -27.16 1.20
C ALA A 358 16.86 -28.45 1.97
N ALA A 359 15.92 -29.39 2.09
CA ALA A 359 16.14 -30.68 2.75
C ALA A 359 17.13 -31.58 1.98
N GLU A 360 17.03 -31.59 0.65
CA GLU A 360 17.97 -32.28 -0.23
C GLU A 360 19.39 -31.72 -0.10
N LYS A 361 19.54 -30.40 -0.23
CA LYS A 361 20.83 -29.72 -0.09
C LYS A 361 21.45 -29.99 1.28
N TYR A 362 20.64 -29.93 2.33
CA TYR A 362 21.12 -30.22 3.68
C TYR A 362 21.59 -31.66 3.85
N PHE A 363 20.84 -32.63 3.31
CA PHE A 363 21.24 -34.02 3.32
C PHE A 363 22.55 -34.23 2.54
N ASP A 364 22.67 -33.61 1.37
CA ASP A 364 23.88 -33.63 0.54
C ASP A 364 25.10 -33.06 1.28
N ASP A 365 24.94 -31.92 1.96
CA ASP A 365 26.00 -31.29 2.76
C ASP A 365 26.43 -32.20 3.94
N GLN A 366 25.48 -32.86 4.62
CA GLN A 366 25.80 -33.78 5.72
C GLN A 366 26.55 -35.03 5.24
N ILE A 367 26.12 -35.62 4.11
CA ILE A 367 26.82 -36.77 3.52
C ILE A 367 28.20 -36.36 3.00
N SER A 368 28.32 -35.21 2.35
CA SER A 368 29.60 -34.70 1.86
C SER A 368 30.59 -34.41 2.99
N LYS A 369 30.11 -33.91 4.14
CA LYS A 369 30.92 -33.78 5.35
C LYS A 369 31.38 -35.15 5.87
N ALA A 370 30.47 -36.13 5.94
CA ALA A 370 30.81 -37.48 6.36
C ALA A 370 31.82 -38.16 5.42
N GLU A 371 31.73 -37.91 4.12
CA GLU A 371 32.70 -38.36 3.12
C GLU A 371 34.08 -37.69 3.31
N GLN A 372 34.12 -36.40 3.60
CA GLN A 372 35.39 -35.69 3.91
C GLN A 372 36.05 -36.26 5.16
N ASP A 373 35.28 -36.49 6.22
CA ASP A 373 35.77 -37.12 7.44
C ASP A 373 36.29 -38.54 7.13
N PHE A 374 35.52 -39.35 6.37
CA PHE A 374 35.95 -40.67 5.91
C PHE A 374 37.28 -40.61 5.15
N LEU A 375 37.42 -39.73 4.16
CA LEU A 375 38.63 -39.58 3.37
C LEU A 375 39.83 -39.15 4.23
N HIS A 376 39.62 -38.28 5.21
CA HIS A 376 40.64 -37.86 6.15
C HIS A 376 41.17 -39.01 7.01
N TYR A 377 40.27 -39.79 7.61
CA TYR A 377 40.65 -40.99 8.38
C TYR A 377 41.28 -42.06 7.48
N MET A 378 40.77 -42.23 6.26
CA MET A 378 41.28 -43.21 5.30
C MET A 378 42.68 -42.85 4.75
N ALA A 379 43.06 -41.58 4.73
CA ALA A 379 44.41 -41.16 4.32
C ALA A 379 45.49 -41.53 5.34
N HIS A 380 45.12 -41.68 6.61
CA HIS A 380 46.01 -42.07 7.71
C HIS A 380 45.78 -43.51 8.16
N PHE A 381 44.86 -44.21 7.52
CA PHE A 381 44.53 -45.59 7.85
C PHE A 381 45.61 -46.51 7.31
N GLN A 382 46.20 -47.30 8.21
CA GLN A 382 47.09 -48.40 7.85
C GLN A 382 46.39 -49.71 8.20
N ILE A 383 46.55 -50.71 7.34
CA ILE A 383 46.06 -52.05 7.63
C ILE A 383 46.93 -52.64 8.73
N SER A 384 46.49 -52.51 9.98
CA SER A 384 47.22 -53.07 11.12
C SER A 384 46.79 -54.51 11.39
N GLU A 385 47.67 -55.27 12.03
CA GLU A 385 47.36 -56.59 12.56
C GLU A 385 46.23 -56.46 13.58
N SER A 386 45.04 -56.97 13.27
CA SER A 386 43.91 -56.93 14.18
C SER A 386 44.22 -57.81 15.40
N VAL A 387 44.55 -57.19 16.53
CA VAL A 387 44.42 -57.83 17.85
C VAL A 387 42.97 -57.58 18.27
N SER A 388 42.13 -58.61 18.20
CA SER A 388 40.74 -58.56 18.69
C SER A 388 40.71 -58.19 20.17
N LEU A 389 40.56 -56.89 20.48
CA LEU A 389 40.46 -56.38 21.86
C LEU A 389 39.01 -56.05 22.27
N PHE A 390 38.04 -56.17 21.37
CA PHE A 390 36.64 -55.83 21.64
C PHE A 390 35.70 -56.99 21.35
N SER A 391 35.63 -57.93 22.29
CA SER A 391 34.58 -58.94 22.37
C SER A 391 33.78 -58.75 23.66
N THR A 392 32.97 -57.69 23.70
CA THR A 392 31.83 -57.59 24.62
C THR A 392 30.59 -57.18 23.83
N PRO A 393 29.62 -58.09 23.63
CA PRO A 393 28.35 -57.73 23.00
C PRO A 393 27.55 -56.89 24.00
N ILE A 394 27.34 -55.60 23.69
CA ILE A 394 26.31 -54.81 24.36
C ILE A 394 24.98 -55.24 23.76
N ALA A 395 24.33 -56.22 24.38
CA ALA A 395 22.96 -56.58 24.04
C ALA A 395 22.02 -55.45 24.49
N SER A 396 21.54 -54.62 23.55
CA SER A 396 20.37 -53.79 23.81
C SER A 396 19.11 -54.65 23.66
N CYS A 397 18.50 -55.06 24.77
CA CYS A 397 17.15 -55.60 24.76
C CYS A 397 16.17 -54.51 24.34
N GLY A 398 15.73 -54.55 23.10
CA GLY A 398 14.62 -53.76 22.58
C GLY A 398 14.06 -54.44 21.34
N ILE A 399 12.78 -54.80 21.37
CA ILE A 399 12.07 -55.38 20.24
C ILE A 399 11.91 -54.27 19.18
N GLY A 400 12.89 -54.16 18.28
CA GLY A 400 12.93 -53.20 17.18
C GLY A 400 14.27 -53.32 16.47
N VAL A 401 14.27 -53.26 15.14
CA VAL A 401 15.50 -53.25 14.33
C VAL A 401 16.39 -52.10 14.82
N SER A 402 17.52 -52.43 15.43
CA SER A 402 18.45 -51.42 15.95
C SER A 402 18.98 -50.59 14.79
N LEU A 403 18.64 -49.29 14.78
CA LEU A 403 19.20 -48.28 13.86
C LEU A 403 20.62 -47.87 14.26
N GLN A 404 21.26 -48.57 15.20
CA GLN A 404 22.64 -48.30 15.58
C GLN A 404 23.61 -48.91 14.56
N PRO A 405 24.74 -48.25 14.29
CA PRO A 405 25.78 -48.80 13.43
C PRO A 405 26.31 -50.14 13.98
N PRO A 406 26.58 -51.14 13.13
CA PRO A 406 27.18 -52.41 13.56
C PRO A 406 28.49 -52.21 14.33
N THR A 407 28.65 -52.89 15.47
CA THR A 407 29.83 -52.75 16.35
C THR A 407 31.12 -53.24 15.70
N SER A 408 31.02 -54.14 14.74
CA SER A 408 32.08 -54.61 13.85
C SER A 408 32.70 -53.50 12.99
N LEU A 409 31.99 -52.39 12.74
CA LEU A 409 32.58 -51.22 12.08
C LEU A 409 33.66 -50.53 12.93
N LEU A 410 33.65 -50.73 14.26
CA LEU A 410 34.64 -50.11 15.16
C LEU A 410 36.07 -50.60 14.90
N GLU A 411 36.21 -51.79 14.32
CA GLU A 411 37.51 -52.31 13.87
C GLU A 411 38.11 -51.46 12.73
N PHE A 412 37.27 -50.73 12.00
CA PHE A 412 37.65 -49.87 10.88
C PHE A 412 37.13 -48.45 11.10
N ILE A 413 37.93 -47.66 11.84
CA ILE A 413 37.59 -46.27 12.23
C ILE A 413 37.03 -45.43 11.07
N PRO A 414 37.59 -45.42 9.84
CA PRO A 414 37.03 -44.64 8.73
C PRO A 414 35.56 -45.00 8.44
N LEU A 415 35.21 -46.29 8.44
CA LEU A 415 33.85 -46.76 8.18
C LEU A 415 32.89 -46.44 9.34
N ALA A 416 33.36 -46.54 10.58
CA ALA A 416 32.57 -46.16 11.75
C ALA A 416 32.19 -44.67 11.73
N VAL A 417 33.13 -43.79 11.40
CA VAL A 417 32.89 -42.34 11.28
C VAL A 417 31.88 -42.06 10.17
N LEU A 418 32.03 -42.70 9.01
CA LEU A 418 31.08 -42.55 7.90
C LEU A 418 29.67 -43.03 8.26
N ALA A 419 29.56 -44.18 8.94
CA ALA A 419 28.26 -44.72 9.37
C ALA A 419 27.54 -43.78 10.35
N ASN A 420 28.27 -43.19 11.31
CA ASN A 420 27.74 -42.18 12.22
C ASN A 420 27.29 -40.92 11.48
N GLY A 421 28.07 -40.47 10.48
CA GLY A 421 27.70 -39.35 9.62
C GLY A 421 26.42 -39.61 8.83
N CYS A 422 26.30 -40.81 8.22
CA CYS A 422 25.08 -41.23 7.52
C CYS A 422 23.87 -41.24 8.47
N GLN A 423 24.00 -41.82 9.67
CA GLN A 423 22.92 -41.87 10.66
C GLN A 423 22.48 -40.47 11.09
N THR A 424 23.42 -39.55 11.26
CA THR A 424 23.14 -38.14 11.56
C THR A 424 22.34 -37.49 10.42
N ALA A 425 22.77 -37.69 9.16
CA ALA A 425 22.07 -37.19 7.99
C ALA A 425 20.63 -37.73 7.88
N PHE A 426 20.41 -39.04 8.08
CA PHE A 426 19.07 -39.64 8.09
C PHE A 426 18.20 -39.11 9.22
N THR A 427 18.75 -38.95 10.42
CA THR A 427 18.01 -38.45 11.59
C THR A 427 17.53 -37.03 11.36
N ASN A 428 18.38 -36.17 10.80
CA ASN A 428 18.05 -34.79 10.49
C ASN A 428 17.01 -34.69 9.36
N LEU A 429 17.12 -35.52 8.34
CA LEU A 429 16.16 -35.53 7.23
C LEU A 429 14.77 -36.00 7.67
N ARG A 430 14.68 -36.91 8.65
CA ARG A 430 13.40 -37.50 9.14
C ARG A 430 12.34 -36.45 9.52
N LEU A 431 12.77 -35.31 10.06
CA LEU A 431 11.88 -34.24 10.53
C LEU A 431 11.22 -33.46 9.37
N CYS A 432 11.80 -33.52 8.17
CA CYS A 432 11.28 -32.89 6.96
C CYS A 432 11.58 -33.78 5.74
N CYS A 433 10.92 -34.95 5.69
CA CYS A 433 11.18 -35.97 4.67
C CYS A 433 9.99 -36.18 3.71
N PRO A 434 9.80 -35.31 2.70
CA PRO A 434 8.85 -35.59 1.63
C PRO A 434 9.20 -36.88 0.88
N ILE A 435 8.19 -37.69 0.60
CA ILE A 435 8.32 -38.96 -0.17
C ILE A 435 9.04 -38.74 -1.51
N ALA A 436 8.82 -37.59 -2.14
CA ALA A 436 9.44 -37.23 -3.41
C ALA A 436 10.99 -37.06 -3.34
N LEU A 437 11.60 -37.03 -2.15
CA LEU A 437 13.06 -37.00 -1.98
C LEU A 437 13.72 -38.37 -2.09
N ALA A 438 12.97 -39.47 -1.96
CA ALA A 438 13.50 -40.83 -2.01
C ALA A 438 14.51 -41.11 -3.17
N PRO A 439 14.23 -40.75 -4.44
CA PRO A 439 15.17 -41.04 -5.53
C PRO A 439 16.45 -40.21 -5.44
N LYS A 440 16.36 -38.97 -4.93
CA LYS A 440 17.51 -38.08 -4.78
C LYS A 440 18.43 -38.54 -3.64
N VAL A 441 17.84 -38.92 -2.51
CA VAL A 441 18.57 -39.50 -1.37
C VAL A 441 19.26 -40.80 -1.77
N LYS A 442 18.54 -41.72 -2.46
CA LYS A 442 19.15 -42.94 -3.02
C LYS A 442 20.31 -42.63 -3.94
N GLY A 443 20.13 -41.70 -4.88
CA GLY A 443 21.18 -41.29 -5.81
C GLY A 443 22.43 -40.80 -5.08
N ARG A 444 22.25 -39.94 -4.07
CA ARG A 444 23.36 -39.40 -3.29
C ARG A 444 24.12 -40.46 -2.49
N LEU A 445 23.40 -41.38 -1.85
CA LEU A 445 23.98 -42.52 -1.14
C LEU A 445 24.70 -43.48 -2.09
N THR A 446 24.21 -43.64 -3.31
CA THR A 446 24.88 -44.45 -4.34
C THR A 446 26.23 -43.83 -4.74
N ILE A 447 26.29 -42.50 -4.87
CA ILE A 447 27.55 -41.78 -5.12
C ILE A 447 28.53 -42.02 -3.95
N MET A 448 28.07 -41.85 -2.72
CA MET A 448 28.88 -42.11 -1.51
C MET A 448 29.42 -43.54 -1.48
N ALA A 449 28.57 -44.53 -1.79
CA ALA A 449 28.97 -45.93 -1.76
C ALA A 449 30.03 -46.26 -2.82
N ASN A 450 29.93 -45.65 -4.01
CA ASN A 450 30.95 -45.77 -5.04
C ASN A 450 32.28 -45.10 -4.63
N LEU A 451 32.23 -43.95 -3.96
CA LEU A 451 33.41 -43.26 -3.43
C LEU A 451 34.15 -44.13 -2.39
N VAL A 452 33.41 -44.74 -1.46
CA VAL A 452 33.98 -45.66 -0.46
C VAL A 452 34.68 -46.83 -1.14
N ILE A 453 34.02 -47.48 -2.10
CA ILE A 453 34.58 -48.62 -2.83
C ILE A 453 35.81 -48.20 -3.62
N GLU A 454 35.76 -47.07 -4.32
CA GLU A 454 36.90 -46.57 -5.09
C GLU A 454 38.10 -46.30 -4.18
N ARG A 455 37.88 -45.71 -3.00
CA ARG A 455 38.97 -45.41 -2.07
C ARG A 455 39.59 -46.67 -1.46
N ILE A 456 38.80 -47.70 -1.16
CA ILE A 456 39.31 -48.99 -0.69
C ILE A 456 40.11 -49.71 -1.78
N ILE A 457 39.66 -49.66 -3.04
CA ILE A 457 40.42 -50.21 -4.18
C ILE A 457 41.74 -49.44 -4.37
N GLN A 458 41.75 -48.12 -4.17
CA GLN A 458 42.97 -47.32 -4.22
C GLN A 458 43.96 -47.71 -3.11
N LEU A 459 43.48 -47.97 -1.89
CA LEU A 459 44.32 -48.50 -0.80
C LEU A 459 44.95 -49.85 -1.20
N TYR A 460 44.12 -50.78 -1.70
CA TYR A 460 44.61 -52.08 -2.18
C TYR A 460 45.70 -51.91 -3.24
N ARG A 461 45.48 -51.09 -4.26
CA ARG A 461 46.47 -50.88 -5.33
C ARG A 461 47.79 -50.26 -4.83
N ALA A 462 47.74 -49.46 -3.78
CA ALA A 462 48.94 -48.82 -3.22
C ALA A 462 49.77 -49.80 -2.37
N GLU A 463 49.11 -50.69 -1.62
CA GLU A 463 49.77 -51.50 -0.57
C GLU A 463 49.75 -53.02 -0.83
N ALA A 464 49.05 -53.51 -1.85
CA ALA A 464 48.85 -54.95 -2.08
C ALA A 464 50.14 -55.76 -2.26
N VAL A 465 51.19 -55.16 -2.83
CA VAL A 465 52.49 -55.84 -3.04
C VAL A 465 53.27 -56.01 -1.74
N SER A 466 52.98 -55.18 -0.73
CA SER A 466 53.66 -55.18 0.57
C SER A 466 52.88 -55.88 1.68
N PHE A 467 51.67 -56.40 1.41
CA PHE A 467 50.88 -57.04 2.45
C PHE A 467 51.49 -58.37 2.91
N THR A 468 51.68 -58.49 4.22
CA THR A 468 51.83 -59.76 4.91
C THR A 468 50.56 -60.60 4.78
N SER A 469 50.67 -61.93 4.96
CA SER A 469 49.49 -62.82 4.88
C SER A 469 48.40 -62.43 5.90
N ARG A 470 48.75 -61.80 7.02
CA ARG A 470 47.82 -61.30 8.04
C ARG A 470 47.15 -59.98 7.65
N GLU A 471 47.85 -59.08 6.97
CA GLU A 471 47.26 -57.86 6.39
C GLU A 471 46.31 -58.18 5.23
N LYS A 472 46.60 -59.22 4.43
CA LYS A 472 45.65 -59.74 3.41
C LYS A 472 44.35 -60.22 4.06
N GLU A 473 44.42 -60.89 5.21
CA GLU A 473 43.25 -61.31 5.99
C GLU A 473 42.47 -60.10 6.55
N SER A 474 43.15 -59.13 7.16
CA SER A 474 42.55 -57.87 7.63
C SER A 474 41.88 -57.07 6.50
N PHE A 475 42.48 -57.03 5.31
CA PHE A 475 41.91 -56.37 4.13
C PHE A 475 40.67 -57.11 3.58
N THR A 476 40.72 -58.44 3.58
CA THR A 476 39.55 -59.28 3.24
C THR A 476 38.41 -59.03 4.20
N LYS A 477 38.71 -58.91 5.50
CA LYS A 477 37.74 -58.54 6.53
C LYS A 477 37.16 -57.15 6.29
N LEU A 478 37.98 -56.13 6.00
CA LEU A 478 37.51 -54.79 5.63
C LEU A 478 36.52 -54.82 4.46
N CYS A 479 36.87 -55.55 3.39
CA CYS A 479 36.01 -55.69 2.22
C CYS A 479 34.69 -56.40 2.57
N SER A 480 34.76 -57.46 3.37
CA SER A 480 33.57 -58.17 3.85
C SER A 480 32.66 -57.25 4.67
N THR A 481 33.20 -56.48 5.62
CA THR A 481 32.48 -55.53 6.45
C THR A 481 31.76 -54.45 5.63
N VAL A 482 32.35 -53.96 4.54
CA VAL A 482 31.67 -53.02 3.63
C VAL A 482 30.46 -53.66 2.95
N ILE A 483 30.62 -54.91 2.47
CA ILE A 483 29.62 -55.62 1.67
C ILE A 483 28.48 -56.15 2.55
N SER A 484 28.79 -56.77 3.69
CA SER A 484 27.82 -57.48 4.52
C SER A 484 27.24 -56.65 5.66
N GLU A 485 27.87 -55.54 6.03
CA GLU A 485 27.45 -54.77 7.21
C GLU A 485 27.19 -53.29 6.89
N PHE A 486 28.18 -52.54 6.39
CA PHE A 486 28.04 -51.09 6.18
C PHE A 486 26.96 -50.73 5.14
N LEU A 487 27.04 -51.27 3.91
CA LEU A 487 26.06 -50.95 2.87
C LEU A 487 24.65 -51.50 3.18
N PRO A 488 24.49 -52.71 3.72
CA PRO A 488 23.21 -53.18 4.24
C PRO A 488 22.64 -52.30 5.37
N PHE A 489 23.48 -51.79 6.27
CA PHE A 489 23.07 -50.83 7.30
C PHE A 489 22.53 -49.53 6.67
N VAL A 490 23.26 -48.93 5.73
CA VAL A 490 22.81 -47.71 5.02
C VAL A 490 21.50 -47.97 4.25
N ASN A 491 21.37 -49.13 3.60
CA ASN A 491 20.14 -49.50 2.89
C ASN A 491 18.95 -49.74 3.85
N THR A 492 19.21 -50.26 5.05
CA THR A 492 18.21 -50.42 6.11
C THR A 492 17.74 -49.06 6.61
N CYS A 493 18.66 -48.12 6.86
CA CYS A 493 18.33 -46.74 7.22
C CYS A 493 17.49 -46.06 6.13
N LEU A 494 17.87 -46.23 4.86
CA LEU A 494 17.10 -45.71 3.72
C LEU A 494 15.69 -46.31 3.64
N SER A 495 15.55 -47.62 3.81
CA SER A 495 14.27 -48.33 3.76
C SER A 495 13.36 -47.99 4.94
N ASN A 496 13.95 -47.69 6.11
CA ASN A 496 13.21 -47.20 7.26
C ASN A 496 12.72 -45.76 7.07
N LEU A 497 13.53 -44.91 6.44
CA LEU A 497 13.14 -43.52 6.14
C LEU A 497 12.10 -43.45 5.01
N PHE A 498 12.19 -44.34 4.02
CA PHE A 498 11.24 -44.46 2.92
C PHE A 498 10.71 -45.90 2.77
N PRO A 499 9.72 -46.29 3.59
CA PRO A 499 9.15 -47.63 3.53
C PRO A 499 8.54 -47.93 2.16
N SER A 500 8.98 -49.02 1.52
CA SER A 500 8.55 -49.38 0.16
C SER A 500 7.04 -49.59 0.04
N ALA A 501 6.36 -50.00 1.12
CA ALA A 501 4.90 -50.09 1.16
C ALA A 501 4.22 -48.71 1.03
N THR A 502 4.74 -47.69 1.74
CA THR A 502 4.22 -46.31 1.70
C THR A 502 4.51 -45.64 0.35
N LEU A 503 5.70 -45.88 -0.21
CA LEU A 503 6.07 -45.42 -1.55
C LEU A 503 5.16 -46.04 -2.62
N ALA A 504 5.00 -47.36 -2.60
CA ALA A 504 4.15 -48.11 -3.50
C ALA A 504 2.69 -47.62 -3.47
N ALA A 505 2.14 -47.42 -2.27
CA ALA A 505 0.80 -46.88 -2.08
C ALA A 505 0.64 -45.45 -2.61
N SER A 506 1.65 -44.59 -2.41
CA SER A 506 1.61 -43.18 -2.85
C SER A 506 1.76 -43.03 -4.37
N LEU A 507 2.49 -43.95 -5.01
CA LEU A 507 2.76 -43.96 -6.45
C LEU A 507 1.77 -44.83 -7.25
N GLY A 508 0.98 -45.67 -6.57
CA GLY A 508 0.07 -46.62 -7.22
C GLY A 508 0.78 -47.77 -7.94
N ILE A 509 1.98 -48.16 -7.49
CA ILE A 509 2.80 -49.23 -8.07
C ILE A 509 2.89 -50.45 -7.13
N PRO A 510 3.20 -51.66 -7.62
CA PRO A 510 3.49 -52.82 -6.77
C PRO A 510 4.69 -52.58 -5.85
N VAL A 511 4.65 -53.16 -4.64
CA VAL A 511 5.74 -53.05 -3.63
C VAL A 511 7.09 -53.53 -4.19
N ARG A 512 7.07 -54.58 -5.02
CA ARG A 512 8.28 -55.12 -5.66
C ARG A 512 8.99 -54.08 -6.54
N GLU A 513 8.22 -53.38 -7.37
CA GLU A 513 8.75 -52.31 -8.24
C GLU A 513 9.27 -51.14 -7.40
N SER A 514 8.58 -50.80 -6.29
CA SER A 514 9.07 -49.78 -5.36
C SER A 514 10.41 -50.14 -4.71
N VAL A 515 10.65 -51.41 -4.37
CA VAL A 515 11.94 -51.84 -3.81
C VAL A 515 13.05 -51.65 -4.84
N GLU A 516 12.83 -52.07 -6.09
CA GLU A 516 13.83 -51.93 -7.17
C GLU A 516 14.16 -50.45 -7.45
N ILE A 517 13.16 -49.57 -7.44
CA ILE A 517 13.34 -48.15 -7.74
C ILE A 517 14.05 -47.41 -6.60
N TYR A 518 13.78 -47.72 -5.32
CA TYR A 518 14.17 -46.87 -4.20
C TYR A 518 15.17 -47.49 -3.19
N SER A 519 15.45 -48.80 -3.26
CA SER A 519 16.53 -49.41 -2.47
C SER A 519 17.90 -49.28 -3.14
N LEU A 520 18.97 -49.38 -2.35
CA LEU A 520 20.34 -49.47 -2.86
C LEU A 520 20.58 -50.85 -3.47
N ASP A 521 21.08 -50.88 -4.71
CA ASP A 521 21.55 -52.12 -5.34
C ASP A 521 22.96 -52.46 -4.84
N VAL A 522 23.04 -52.98 -3.61
CA VAL A 522 24.30 -53.33 -2.93
C VAL A 522 25.12 -54.28 -3.79
N ASN A 523 24.48 -55.23 -4.48
CA ASN A 523 25.18 -56.21 -5.31
C ASN A 523 25.90 -55.55 -6.50
N LYS A 524 25.22 -54.64 -7.21
CA LYS A 524 25.81 -53.90 -8.32
C LYS A 524 26.91 -52.95 -7.87
N ILE A 525 26.70 -52.26 -6.75
CA ILE A 525 27.68 -51.34 -6.16
C ILE A 525 28.96 -52.10 -5.78
N CYS A 526 28.83 -53.25 -5.11
CA CYS A 526 29.96 -54.07 -4.64
C CYS A 526 30.65 -54.91 -5.73
N GLN A 527 30.12 -54.98 -6.96
CA GLN A 527 30.68 -55.83 -8.02
C GLN A 527 32.16 -55.54 -8.29
N ARG A 528 32.55 -54.25 -8.27
CA ARG A 528 33.95 -53.83 -8.45
C ARG A 528 34.84 -54.20 -7.25
N LEU A 529 34.31 -54.19 -6.04
CA LEU A 529 35.06 -54.56 -4.84
C LEU A 529 35.29 -56.08 -4.79
N LYS A 530 34.28 -56.88 -5.14
CA LYS A 530 34.35 -58.36 -5.16
C LYS A 530 35.44 -58.91 -6.08
N GLN A 531 35.85 -58.18 -7.12
CA GLN A 531 36.94 -58.56 -8.03
C GLN A 531 38.34 -58.37 -7.41
N HIS A 532 38.45 -57.63 -6.31
CA HIS A 532 39.70 -57.29 -5.65
C HIS A 532 39.80 -57.87 -4.22
N VAL A 533 38.85 -58.71 -3.82
CA VAL A 533 38.93 -59.47 -2.56
C VAL A 533 39.92 -60.62 -2.79
N PRO A 534 41.00 -60.75 -2.00
CA PRO A 534 41.89 -61.90 -2.05
C PRO A 534 41.10 -63.20 -1.88
N THR A 535 41.30 -64.17 -2.76
CA THR A 535 40.61 -65.46 -2.70
C THR A 535 41.29 -66.32 -1.63
N GLU A 536 40.57 -67.25 -0.98
CA GLU A 536 41.17 -68.17 0.02
C GLU A 536 42.39 -68.95 -0.55
N GLU A 537 42.47 -69.12 -1.87
CA GLU A 537 43.59 -69.75 -2.59
C GLU A 537 44.89 -68.91 -2.58
N ASP A 538 44.79 -67.57 -2.52
CA ASP A 538 45.95 -66.65 -2.53
C ASP A 538 46.68 -66.61 -1.16
N VAL A 539 45.99 -67.01 -0.08
CA VAL A 539 46.54 -67.05 1.29
C VAL A 539 47.26 -68.39 1.57
N ILE A 540 46.98 -69.43 0.79
CA ILE A 540 47.52 -70.78 0.99
C ILE A 540 48.85 -70.98 0.23
N CYS A 541 49.07 -70.32 -0.90
CA CYS A 541 50.28 -70.50 -1.72
C CYS A 541 51.59 -70.04 -1.04
N GLU A 542 51.57 -69.00 -0.20
CA GLU A 542 52.79 -68.54 0.50
C GLU A 542 53.32 -69.52 1.56
N LYS A 543 52.46 -70.40 2.11
CA LYS A 543 52.88 -71.37 3.13
C LYS A 543 53.63 -72.58 2.59
N THR A 544 53.66 -72.78 1.27
CA THR A 544 54.26 -73.98 0.64
C THR A 544 55.65 -73.75 0.02
N GLU A 545 56.10 -72.50 -0.14
CA GLU A 545 57.39 -72.22 -0.78
C GLU A 545 58.61 -72.13 0.18
N GLU A 546 58.42 -72.07 1.51
CA GLU A 546 59.52 -71.93 2.48
C GLU A 546 60.19 -73.23 2.96
N LYS A 547 59.93 -74.40 2.36
CA LYS A 547 60.64 -75.65 2.71
C LYS A 547 61.17 -76.41 1.49
N SER A 548 62.30 -75.99 0.97
CA SER A 548 63.25 -76.91 0.30
C SER A 548 64.70 -76.53 0.62
N SER A 549 65.41 -77.53 1.11
CA SER A 549 66.72 -77.53 1.79
C SER A 549 67.91 -77.23 0.84
N PRO A 550 69.13 -77.13 1.38
CA PRO A 550 70.03 -78.26 1.16
C PRO A 550 70.82 -78.71 2.41
N GLU A 551 70.95 -80.03 2.53
CA GLU A 551 71.82 -80.76 3.46
C GLU A 551 73.31 -80.56 3.15
N MET A 552 74.16 -80.67 4.18
CA MET A 552 75.38 -81.50 4.17
C MET A 552 75.98 -81.67 5.58
N VAL A 553 75.97 -82.92 6.08
CA VAL A 553 77.00 -83.73 6.82
C VAL A 553 77.73 -83.07 8.01
N THR A 554 77.82 -83.61 9.25
CA THR A 554 78.34 -84.93 9.69
C THR A 554 78.04 -85.25 11.17
N GLU A 555 77.79 -86.55 11.42
CA GLU A 555 78.29 -87.44 12.49
C GLU A 555 77.80 -87.41 13.96
N ASN A 556 77.19 -88.57 14.28
CA ASN A 556 77.41 -89.47 15.44
C ASN A 556 76.79 -89.16 16.82
N GLY A 557 75.99 -90.13 17.31
CA GLY A 557 76.10 -90.59 18.70
C GLY A 557 74.80 -90.81 19.48
N ASP A 558 74.16 -91.95 19.23
CA ASP A 558 73.69 -92.95 20.22
C ASP A 558 72.60 -92.67 21.30
N ASN A 559 71.61 -93.58 21.28
CA ASN A 559 70.85 -94.23 22.38
C ASN A 559 69.96 -93.36 23.31
N SER A 560 68.75 -93.76 23.71
CA SER A 560 68.03 -95.05 23.74
C SER A 560 66.61 -94.86 24.30
N HIS A 561 65.65 -95.71 23.88
CA HIS A 561 64.53 -96.36 24.63
C HIS A 561 63.58 -95.52 25.52
N GLU A 562 62.27 -95.76 25.66
CA GLU A 562 61.31 -96.87 25.49
C GLU A 562 59.90 -96.20 25.50
N GLU A 563 58.93 -96.56 24.65
CA GLU A 563 57.83 -97.52 24.91
C GLU A 563 57.15 -97.30 26.28
N ASP A 564 55.84 -97.05 26.38
CA ASP A 564 54.82 -98.05 26.09
C ASP A 564 53.39 -97.47 25.91
N GLN A 565 52.59 -98.26 25.19
CA GLN A 565 51.16 -98.11 24.91
C GLN A 565 50.28 -98.69 26.04
N VAL A 566 49.00 -98.90 25.68
CA VAL A 566 47.98 -99.79 26.28
C VAL A 566 46.99 -99.02 27.16
N GLU A 567 45.75 -98.70 26.76
CA GLU A 567 44.63 -99.40 26.09
C GLU A 567 43.45 -99.53 27.09
N LEU A 568 42.24 -99.25 26.57
CA LEU A 568 40.96 -99.93 26.86
C LEU A 568 40.38 -99.73 28.29
N HIS A 569 39.07 -99.64 28.53
CA HIS A 569 37.88 -100.10 27.81
C HIS A 569 36.63 -99.53 28.54
N SER A 570 35.53 -99.27 27.80
CA SER A 570 34.11 -99.69 28.07
C SER A 570 33.49 -99.45 29.48
N ASN A 571 32.22 -99.13 29.71
CA ASN A 571 30.98 -99.32 28.94
C ASN A 571 29.77 -98.82 29.79
N ASP A 572 28.60 -98.79 29.15
CA ASP A 572 27.22 -98.96 29.68
C ASP A 572 26.56 -97.77 30.41
N GLU A 573 25.56 -97.12 29.80
CA GLU A 573 24.13 -97.50 29.67
C GLU A 573 23.32 -97.37 30.98
N ASN A 574 22.42 -96.37 31.09
CA ASN A 574 20.97 -96.59 30.98
C ASN A 574 20.11 -95.36 31.35
N ASN A 575 18.91 -95.37 30.76
CA ASN A 575 17.78 -94.44 30.84
C ASN A 575 17.05 -94.42 32.19
N ASP A 576 16.29 -93.33 32.42
CA ASP A 576 14.86 -93.26 32.84
C ASP A 576 14.62 -91.92 33.58
N ALA A 577 13.77 -91.00 33.11
CA ALA A 577 12.29 -90.95 33.08
C ALA A 577 11.66 -90.25 34.31
N GLU A 578 10.59 -89.48 34.04
CA GLU A 578 9.60 -88.85 34.95
C GLU A 578 10.07 -87.60 35.75
N LYS A 579 9.27 -86.57 36.07
CA LYS A 579 7.95 -86.00 35.72
C LYS A 579 7.89 -84.58 36.40
N PRO A 580 6.83 -83.77 36.19
CA PRO A 580 6.80 -82.32 36.43
C PRO A 580 6.25 -81.89 37.80
N VAL A 581 6.41 -80.60 38.12
CA VAL A 581 5.68 -79.90 39.20
C VAL A 581 5.11 -78.59 38.65
N GLU A 582 3.79 -78.47 38.71
CA GLU A 582 3.01 -77.23 38.59
C GLU A 582 3.11 -76.40 39.87
N THR A 583 3.00 -75.07 39.76
CA THR A 583 2.30 -74.25 40.76
C THR A 583 1.85 -72.93 40.10
N GLU A 584 0.53 -72.78 39.97
CA GLU A 584 -0.34 -71.65 40.37
C GLU A 584 0.25 -70.21 40.46
N LEU A 585 -0.49 -69.10 40.33
CA LEU A 585 -1.82 -68.68 39.87
C LEU A 585 -1.83 -67.16 40.14
N ASN A 586 -2.26 -66.31 39.20
CA ASN A 586 -3.08 -65.12 39.50
C ASN A 586 -3.43 -64.33 38.23
N GLN A 587 -4.72 -64.34 37.93
CA GLN A 587 -5.41 -63.40 37.06
C GLN A 587 -5.91 -62.23 37.91
N GLU A 588 -5.85 -61.02 37.38
CA GLU A 588 -6.87 -60.01 37.67
C GLU A 588 -7.12 -59.17 36.40
N LYS A 589 -8.38 -59.22 35.96
CA LYS A 589 -9.03 -58.34 34.99
C LYS A 589 -10.13 -57.62 35.76
N GLU A 590 -10.30 -56.32 35.54
CA GLU A 590 -11.59 -55.63 35.35
C GLU A 590 -11.32 -54.14 35.03
N LYS A 591 -11.66 -53.64 33.83
CA LYS A 591 -12.91 -52.98 33.43
C LYS A 591 -13.31 -51.75 34.27
N GLY A 592 -13.31 -50.59 33.61
CA GLY A 592 -14.05 -49.39 34.02
C GLY A 592 -14.46 -48.61 32.78
N LYS A 593 -15.76 -48.40 32.61
CA LYS A 593 -16.44 -47.69 31.52
C LYS A 593 -17.13 -46.45 32.12
N ASP A 594 -17.44 -45.50 31.23
CA ASP A 594 -18.52 -44.50 31.28
C ASP A 594 -18.23 -43.04 31.70
N ASN A 595 -18.45 -42.17 30.70
CA ASN A 595 -19.22 -40.91 30.65
C ASN A 595 -18.94 -39.76 31.64
N LEU A 596 -18.77 -38.53 31.12
CA LEU A 596 -19.83 -37.49 31.11
C LEU A 596 -19.45 -36.20 30.35
N TYR A 597 -20.50 -35.53 29.88
CA TYR A 597 -20.58 -34.24 29.18
C TYR A 597 -20.45 -33.00 30.10
N SER A 598 -20.22 -31.84 29.45
CA SER A 598 -20.57 -30.45 29.82
C SER A 598 -19.69 -29.66 30.79
N ASN A 599 -18.97 -28.65 30.26
CA ASN A 599 -19.42 -27.25 30.21
C ASN A 599 -18.63 -26.44 29.18
#